data_AF-G4CR50-F1
#
_entry.id   AF-G4CR50-F1
#
_cell.length_a   1.000
_cell.length_b   1.000
_cell.length_c   1.000
_cell.angle_alpha   90.00
_cell.angle_beta   90.00
_cell.angle_gamma   90.00
#
_symmetry.space_group_name_H-M   'P 1'
#
loop_
_entity.id
_entity.type
_entity.pdbx_description
1 polymer ?
#
loop_
_entity_poly.entity_id
_entity_poly.type
_entity_poly.pdbx_seq_one_letter_code
_entity_poly.pdbx_strand_id
1 'polypeptide(L)'
;MAKYQILSRYTDSKTKPSKTKPRWKRKWQAWLFFIALNSWNGFMTWIVSKQYRFIYGDGPVGFIEMMIKVLIFSLSEVIFMLAIIFVGLSLIAYPEKRHIKKVWFMTTCLSAFGFLMIDEACSNTVGFCQKWRLIW
;
A
#
# COMPACT_ATOMS: atom_id res chain seq x y z
N MET A 1 11.40 -56.55 37.96
CA MET A 1 12.31 -55.38 37.92
C MET A 1 12.46 -54.86 36.48
N ALA A 2 11.54 -54.03 35.98
CA ALA A 2 11.67 -53.42 34.64
C ALA A 2 10.70 -52.23 34.41
N LYS A 3 10.64 -51.26 35.33
CA LYS A 3 9.70 -50.11 35.18
C LYS A 3 10.29 -48.72 35.35
N TYR A 4 11.61 -48.58 35.58
CA TYR A 4 12.22 -47.30 35.94
C TYR A 4 13.18 -46.69 34.91
N GLN A 5 13.36 -47.28 33.72
CA GLN A 5 14.34 -46.75 32.74
C GLN A 5 13.77 -45.84 31.65
N ILE A 6 12.45 -45.65 31.56
CA ILE A 6 11.86 -44.84 30.46
C ILE A 6 11.73 -43.34 30.83
N LEU A 7 11.78 -42.98 32.11
CA LEU A 7 11.58 -41.59 32.53
C LEU A 7 12.82 -40.67 32.39
N SER A 8 14.00 -41.22 32.11
CA SER A 8 15.27 -40.45 32.15
C SER A 8 15.68 -39.81 30.82
N ARG A 9 14.96 -40.03 29.72
CA ARG A 9 15.45 -39.67 28.37
C ARG A 9 14.65 -38.58 27.65
N TYR A 10 13.72 -37.91 28.33
CA TYR A 10 12.87 -36.86 27.76
C TYR A 10 13.02 -35.48 28.40
N THR A 11 14.13 -35.25 29.12
CA THR A 11 14.44 -33.97 29.77
C THR A 11 15.55 -33.18 29.06
N ASP A 12 15.87 -33.49 27.80
CA ASP A 12 17.07 -32.91 27.18
C ASP A 12 16.94 -32.55 25.67
N SER A 13 15.83 -31.93 25.27
CA SER A 13 15.75 -31.22 24.00
C SER A 13 15.67 -29.70 24.21
N LYS A 14 16.80 -29.15 24.70
CA LYS A 14 17.33 -27.81 24.40
C LYS A 14 16.32 -26.83 23.80
N THR A 15 15.46 -26.28 24.65
CA THR A 15 14.95 -24.92 24.48
C THR A 15 16.14 -23.97 24.47
N LYS A 16 16.70 -23.70 23.28
CA LYS A 16 17.48 -22.47 23.08
C LYS A 16 16.51 -21.33 23.41
N PRO A 17 16.76 -20.46 24.41
CA PRO A 17 16.02 -19.22 24.51
C PRO A 17 16.46 -18.38 23.32
N SER A 18 15.77 -18.54 22.18
CA SER A 18 15.95 -17.65 21.05
C SER A 18 15.64 -16.28 21.59
N LYS A 19 16.65 -15.41 21.67
CA LYS A 19 16.57 -14.02 22.12
C LYS A 19 15.27 -13.42 21.59
N THR A 20 14.25 -13.39 22.44
CA THR A 20 12.93 -12.87 22.16
C THR A 20 13.13 -11.37 22.07
N LYS A 21 13.52 -10.89 20.87
CA LYS A 21 13.46 -9.46 20.54
C LYS A 21 12.12 -8.95 21.09
N PRO A 22 12.12 -7.89 21.91
CA PRO A 22 10.96 -7.50 22.70
C PRO A 22 9.75 -7.45 21.77
N ARG A 23 8.73 -8.26 22.06
CA ARG A 23 7.48 -8.41 21.28
C ARG A 23 6.89 -7.04 20.92
N TRP A 24 7.11 -6.06 21.78
CA TRP A 24 6.72 -4.66 21.62
C TRP A 24 7.42 -3.94 20.46
N LYS A 25 8.73 -4.15 20.26
CA LYS A 25 9.49 -3.50 19.17
C LYS A 25 9.02 -3.95 17.79
N ARG A 26 8.58 -5.21 17.64
CA ARG A 26 7.96 -5.72 16.39
C ARG A 26 6.57 -5.15 16.14
N LYS A 27 5.78 -4.90 17.19
CA LYS A 27 4.46 -4.26 17.05
C LYS A 27 4.58 -2.82 16.55
N TRP A 28 5.52 -2.04 17.12
CA TRP A 28 5.80 -0.67 16.66
C TRP A 28 6.31 -0.63 15.22
N GLN A 29 7.19 -1.54 14.83
CA GLN A 29 7.68 -1.63 13.45
C GLN A 29 6.57 -1.94 12.45
N ALA A 30 5.68 -2.88 12.78
CA ALA A 30 4.53 -3.19 11.93
C ALA A 30 3.56 -2.00 11.84
N TRP A 31 3.31 -1.31 12.94
CA TRP A 31 2.44 -0.14 12.98
C TRP A 31 2.98 1.01 12.14
N LEU A 32 4.26 1.35 12.27
CA LEU A 32 4.94 2.35 11.44
C LEU A 32 4.91 1.96 9.96
N PHE A 33 5.10 0.68 9.64
CA PHE A 33 5.01 0.19 8.27
C PHE A 33 3.61 0.42 7.67
N PHE A 34 2.55 0.10 8.41
CA PHE A 34 1.17 0.31 7.94
C PHE A 34 0.82 1.79 7.78
N ILE A 35 1.33 2.66 8.66
CA ILE A 35 1.16 4.12 8.51
C ILE A 35 1.85 4.60 7.25
N ALA A 36 3.14 4.26 7.07
CA ALA A 36 3.89 4.67 5.89
C ALA A 36 3.21 4.20 4.60
N LEU A 37 2.68 2.98 4.58
CA LEU A 37 1.96 2.41 3.45
C LEU A 37 0.66 3.16 3.14
N ASN A 38 -0.15 3.48 4.16
CA ASN A 38 -1.36 4.26 3.97
C ASN A 38 -1.07 5.71 3.57
N SER A 39 -0.02 6.32 4.13
CA SER A 39 0.43 7.66 3.74
C SER A 39 0.87 7.70 2.28
N TRP A 40 1.61 6.67 1.83
CA TRP A 40 1.98 6.53 0.42
C TRP A 40 0.77 6.37 -0.49
N ASN A 41 -0.17 5.49 -0.11
CA ASN A 41 -1.39 5.30 -0.88
C ASN A 41 -2.23 6.59 -0.95
N GLY A 42 -2.38 7.29 0.18
CA GLY A 42 -3.06 8.57 0.22
C GLY A 42 -2.39 9.64 -0.65
N PHE A 43 -1.04 9.67 -0.66
CA PHE A 43 -0.28 10.55 -1.54
C PHE A 43 -0.52 10.24 -3.03
N MET A 44 -0.53 8.97 -3.42
CA MET A 44 -0.80 8.56 -4.81
C MET A 44 -2.23 8.90 -5.23
N THR A 45 -3.23 8.63 -4.39
CA THR A 45 -4.62 9.05 -4.65
C THR A 45 -4.74 10.57 -4.73
N TRP A 46 -4.01 11.31 -3.88
CA TRP A 46 -3.99 12.77 -3.93
C TRP A 46 -3.38 13.31 -5.23
N ILE A 47 -2.34 12.68 -5.75
CA ILE A 47 -1.79 13.00 -7.08
C ILE A 47 -2.85 12.79 -8.16
N VAL A 48 -3.49 11.62 -8.18
CA VAL A 48 -4.53 11.32 -9.17
C VAL A 48 -5.70 12.32 -9.06
N SER A 49 -6.12 12.66 -7.85
CA SER A 49 -7.21 13.64 -7.61
C SER A 49 -6.85 15.07 -8.03
N LYS A 50 -5.57 15.41 -8.10
CA LYS A 50 -5.12 16.69 -8.65
C LYS A 50 -5.06 16.67 -10.17
N GLN A 51 -4.60 15.57 -10.76
CA GLN A 51 -4.33 15.50 -12.20
C GLN A 51 -5.56 15.18 -13.06
N TYR A 52 -6.55 14.44 -12.55
CA TYR A 52 -7.70 14.00 -13.36
C TYR A 52 -8.54 15.13 -13.95
N ARG A 53 -8.44 16.35 -13.40
CA ARG A 53 -9.20 17.53 -13.84
C ARG A 53 -8.60 18.25 -15.04
N PHE A 54 -7.34 17.98 -15.36
CA PHE A 54 -6.67 18.59 -16.52
C PHE A 54 -6.99 17.75 -17.75
N ILE A 55 -7.68 18.34 -18.72
CA ILE A 55 -8.01 17.73 -20.02
C ILE A 55 -7.30 18.57 -21.08
N TYR A 56 -6.52 17.93 -21.95
CA TYR A 56 -5.71 18.61 -22.95
C TYR A 56 -6.34 18.58 -24.35
N GLY A 57 -7.08 17.52 -24.67
CA GLY A 57 -7.75 17.39 -25.95
C GLY A 57 -8.95 18.31 -26.09
N ASP A 58 -9.19 18.77 -27.32
CA ASP A 58 -10.42 19.45 -27.73
C ASP A 58 -11.39 18.48 -28.41
N GLY A 59 -12.70 18.77 -28.33
CA GLY A 59 -13.74 18.02 -29.04
C GLY A 59 -13.86 16.54 -28.60
N PRO A 60 -14.02 15.58 -29.53
CA PRO A 60 -14.26 14.17 -29.19
C PRO A 60 -13.06 13.51 -28.52
N VAL A 61 -11.84 13.93 -28.84
CA VAL A 61 -10.61 13.40 -28.22
C VAL A 61 -10.52 13.83 -26.76
N GLY A 62 -10.82 15.10 -26.46
CA GLY A 62 -10.90 15.61 -25.08
C GLY A 62 -11.95 14.92 -24.23
N PHE A 63 -13.10 14.58 -24.83
CA PHE A 63 -14.15 13.82 -24.13
C PHE A 63 -13.67 12.41 -23.74
N ILE A 64 -12.99 11.70 -24.63
CA ILE A 64 -12.43 10.37 -24.35
C ILE A 64 -11.34 10.47 -23.26
N GLU A 65 -10.47 11.47 -23.33
CA GLU A 65 -9.45 11.73 -22.32
C GLU A 65 -10.08 11.97 -20.94
N MET A 66 -11.13 12.80 -20.87
CA MET A 66 -11.91 13.02 -19.65
C MET A 66 -12.47 11.71 -19.10
N MET A 67 -13.10 10.88 -19.94
CA MET A 67 -13.68 9.60 -19.49
C MET A 67 -12.61 8.68 -18.89
N ILE A 68 -11.44 8.58 -19.52
CA ILE A 68 -10.32 7.76 -19.03
C ILE A 68 -9.82 8.30 -17.69
N LYS A 69 -9.62 9.62 -17.56
CA LYS A 69 -9.15 10.24 -16.32
C LYS A 69 -10.14 10.07 -15.16
N VAL A 70 -11.43 10.23 -15.42
CA VAL A 70 -12.49 10.00 -14.42
C VAL A 70 -12.55 8.53 -14.01
N LEU A 71 -12.37 7.59 -14.94
CA LEU A 71 -12.32 6.16 -14.64
C LEU A 71 -11.11 5.83 -13.76
N ILE A 72 -9.92 6.33 -14.09
CA ILE A 72 -8.69 6.13 -13.30
C ILE A 72 -8.87 6.72 -11.89
N PHE A 73 -9.43 7.92 -11.79
CA PHE A 73 -9.74 8.55 -10.51
C PHE A 73 -10.68 7.69 -9.67
N SER A 74 -11.81 7.27 -10.23
CA SER A 74 -12.80 6.45 -9.53
C SER A 74 -12.24 5.11 -9.05
N LEU A 75 -11.44 4.44 -9.90
CA LEU A 75 -10.74 3.21 -9.53
C LEU A 75 -9.71 3.46 -8.42
N SER A 76 -8.97 4.57 -8.48
CA SER A 76 -7.97 4.92 -7.46
C SER A 76 -8.61 5.13 -6.08
N GLU A 77 -9.80 5.73 -6.01
CA GLU A 77 -10.54 5.89 -4.75
C GLU A 77 -11.02 4.56 -4.18
N VAL A 78 -11.60 3.69 -5.02
CA VAL A 78 -12.03 2.35 -4.59
C VAL A 78 -10.86 1.54 -4.06
N ILE A 79 -9.73 1.55 -4.77
CA ILE A 79 -8.51 0.84 -4.35
C ILE A 79 -7.99 1.39 -3.03
N PHE A 80 -7.98 2.72 -2.84
CA PHE A 80 -7.55 3.35 -1.60
C PHE A 80 -8.43 2.96 -0.41
N MET A 81 -9.76 3.01 -0.57
CA MET A 81 -10.70 2.61 0.47
C MET A 81 -10.53 1.14 0.85
N LEU A 82 -10.37 0.25 -0.14
CA LEU A 82 -10.08 -1.15 0.11
C LEU A 82 -8.75 -1.36 0.82
N ALA A 83 -7.70 -0.61 0.44
CA ALA A 83 -6.40 -0.67 1.09
C ALA A 83 -6.50 -0.31 2.58
N ILE A 84 -7.23 0.75 2.94
CA ILE A 84 -7.49 1.14 4.33
C ILE A 84 -8.20 0.00 5.09
N ILE A 85 -9.26 -0.56 4.52
CA ILE A 85 -10.03 -1.66 5.15
C ILE A 85 -9.13 -2.86 5.41
N PHE A 86 -8.36 -3.30 4.41
CA PHE A 86 -7.47 -4.46 4.55
C PHE A 86 -6.31 -4.20 5.53
N VAL A 87 -5.79 -2.98 5.61
CA VAL A 87 -4.81 -2.60 6.63
C VAL A 87 -5.44 -2.62 8.03
N GLY A 88 -6.65 -2.08 8.19
CA GLY A 88 -7.38 -2.12 9.45
C GLY A 88 -7.64 -3.55 9.94
N LEU A 89 -8.09 -4.43 9.05
CA LEU A 89 -8.25 -5.85 9.35
C LEU A 89 -6.92 -6.53 9.73
N SER A 90 -5.82 -6.17 9.05
CA SER A 90 -4.49 -6.72 9.33
C SER A 90 -3.93 -6.28 10.69
N LEU A 91 -4.31 -5.09 11.16
CA LEU A 91 -3.92 -4.58 12.48
C LEU A 91 -4.69 -5.27 13.62
N ILE A 92 -5.97 -5.58 13.41
CA ILE A 92 -6.84 -6.20 14.41
C ILE A 92 -6.58 -7.72 14.52
N ALA A 93 -6.48 -8.42 13.39
CA ALA A 93 -6.52 -9.89 13.36
C ALA A 93 -5.14 -10.59 13.46
N TYR A 94 -4.05 -9.86 13.76
CA TYR A 94 -2.67 -10.28 13.46
C TYR A 94 -2.46 -10.45 11.93
N PRO A 95 -1.32 -10.01 11.36
CA PRO A 95 -1.19 -9.95 9.91
C PRO A 95 -1.16 -11.34 9.27
N GLU A 96 -2.29 -11.75 8.69
CA GLU A 96 -2.32 -12.92 7.81
C GLU A 96 -1.56 -12.57 6.52
N LYS A 97 -0.61 -13.43 6.11
CA LYS A 97 0.23 -13.18 4.93
C LYS A 97 -0.59 -12.90 3.66
N ARG A 98 -1.82 -13.41 3.58
CA ARG A 98 -2.76 -13.18 2.46
C ARG A 98 -3.22 -11.73 2.37
N HIS A 99 -3.55 -11.10 3.50
CA HIS A 99 -3.98 -9.69 3.51
C HIS A 99 -2.84 -8.76 3.11
N ILE A 100 -1.62 -9.01 3.62
CA ILE A 100 -0.44 -8.23 3.24
C ILE A 100 -0.22 -8.26 1.72
N LYS A 101 -0.29 -9.45 1.08
CA LYS A 101 -0.13 -9.56 -0.37
C LYS A 101 -1.17 -8.75 -1.15
N LYS A 102 -2.43 -8.76 -0.69
CA LYS A 102 -3.50 -7.96 -1.32
C LYS A 102 -3.24 -6.45 -1.17
N VAL A 103 -2.84 -6.00 0.02
CA VAL A 103 -2.52 -4.59 0.26
C VAL A 103 -1.33 -4.15 -0.60
N TRP A 104 -0.29 -4.97 -0.72
CA TRP A 104 0.83 -4.69 -1.62
C TRP A 104 0.39 -4.58 -3.07
N PHE A 105 -0.44 -5.52 -3.56
CA PHE A 105 -0.97 -5.45 -4.91
C PHE A 105 -1.76 -4.16 -5.16
N MET A 106 -2.68 -3.80 -4.24
CA MET A 106 -3.44 -2.55 -4.30
C MET A 106 -2.53 -1.32 -4.30
N THR A 107 -1.51 -1.31 -3.45
CA THR A 107 -0.51 -0.23 -3.37
C THR A 107 0.27 -0.09 -4.68
N THR A 108 0.66 -1.20 -5.30
CA THR A 108 1.35 -1.19 -6.60
C THR A 108 0.44 -0.66 -7.70
N CYS A 109 -0.82 -1.10 -7.77
CA CYS A 109 -1.78 -0.58 -8.75
C CYS A 109 -2.01 0.93 -8.58
N LEU A 110 -2.19 1.38 -7.34
CA LEU A 110 -2.40 2.79 -7.04
C LEU A 110 -1.16 3.64 -7.38
N SER A 111 0.02 3.11 -7.08
CA SER A 111 1.29 3.74 -7.48
C SER A 111 1.41 3.82 -8.99
N ALA A 112 1.02 2.78 -9.73
CA ALA A 112 1.04 2.79 -11.19
C ALA A 112 0.12 3.89 -11.74
N PHE A 113 -1.10 4.05 -11.21
CA PHE A 113 -1.98 5.15 -11.62
C PHE A 113 -1.41 6.53 -11.26
N GLY A 114 -0.81 6.68 -10.09
CA GLY A 114 -0.12 7.92 -9.69
C GLY A 114 1.04 8.26 -10.62
N PHE A 115 1.89 7.29 -10.95
CA PHE A 115 3.02 7.48 -11.87
C PHE A 115 2.57 7.76 -13.30
N LEU A 116 1.51 7.10 -13.79
CA LEU A 116 0.93 7.42 -15.11
C LEU A 116 0.47 8.88 -15.17
N MET A 117 -0.19 9.37 -14.13
CA MET A 117 -0.62 10.77 -14.04
C MET A 117 0.56 11.75 -13.91
N ILE A 118 1.65 11.36 -13.23
CA ILE A 118 2.88 12.15 -13.18
C ILE A 118 3.57 12.18 -14.54
N ASP A 119 3.65 11.04 -15.22
CA ASP A 119 4.27 10.91 -16.53
C ASP A 119 3.51 11.75 -17.56
N GLU A 120 2.19 11.66 -17.58
CA GLU A 120 1.34 12.49 -18.43
C GLU A 120 1.53 13.99 -18.15
N ALA A 121 1.65 14.37 -16.88
CA ALA A 121 1.95 15.75 -16.48
C ALA A 121 3.37 16.20 -16.88
N CYS A 122 4.33 15.28 -17.00
CA CYS A 122 5.74 15.56 -17.34
C CYS A 122 6.06 15.46 -18.84
N SER A 123 5.33 14.61 -19.57
CA SER A 123 5.60 14.24 -20.98
C SER A 123 5.06 15.28 -21.97
N ASN A 124 4.21 16.20 -21.52
CA ASN A 124 3.69 17.25 -22.38
C ASN A 124 4.80 18.17 -22.90
N THR A 125 4.95 18.19 -24.23
CA THR A 125 5.95 18.89 -25.05
C THR A 125 5.90 20.43 -24.97
N VAL A 126 5.09 20.99 -24.07
CA VAL A 126 5.01 22.43 -23.77
C VAL A 126 6.02 22.88 -22.68
N GLY A 127 6.96 22.02 -22.29
CA GLY A 127 8.27 22.44 -21.77
C GLY A 127 8.33 22.88 -20.30
N PHE A 128 7.25 22.76 -19.53
CA PHE A 128 7.34 22.86 -18.08
C PHE A 128 6.57 21.70 -17.49
N CYS A 129 7.30 20.84 -16.76
CA CYS A 129 6.73 20.14 -15.62
C CYS A 129 5.94 21.20 -14.85
N GLN A 130 4.61 21.25 -15.07
CA GLN A 130 3.79 22.36 -14.61
C GLN A 130 4.11 22.47 -13.13
N LYS A 131 4.71 23.60 -12.72
CA LYS A 131 5.04 23.91 -11.34
C LYS A 131 3.86 23.39 -10.54
N TRP A 132 4.02 22.29 -9.81
CA TRP A 132 2.97 21.70 -9.01
C TRP A 132 2.60 22.81 -8.04
N ARG A 133 1.58 23.61 -8.37
CA ARG A 133 1.10 24.69 -7.51
C ARG A 133 0.39 23.99 -6.37
N LEU A 134 1.20 23.51 -5.44
CA LEU A 134 0.83 22.92 -4.15
C LEU A 134 0.16 23.92 -3.21
N ILE A 135 -0.10 25.15 -3.68
CA ILE A 135 -0.70 26.25 -2.93
C ILE A 135 -1.76 26.89 -3.82
N TRP A 136 -3.01 26.65 -3.45
CA TRP A 136 -4.12 27.59 -3.55
C TRP A 136 -4.86 27.50 -2.21
#